data_AF-I6B2F5-F1
#
_entry.id   AF-I6B2F5-F1
#
_cell.length_a   1.000
_cell.length_b   1.000
_cell.length_c   1.000
_cell.angle_alpha   90.00
_cell.angle_beta   90.00
_cell.angle_gamma   90.00
#
_symmetry.space_group_name_H-M   'P 1'
#
loop_
_entity.id
_entity.type
_entity.pdbx_description
1 polymer ?
#
loop_
_entity_poly.entity_id
_entity_poly.type
_entity_poly.pdbx_seq_one_letter_code
_entity_poly.pdbx_strand_id
1 'polypeptide(L)' 'MKHFYAEQSPRGFANEVCTYRFGSKKERDDWVSRHGSDGDVNSACLGARAITAAAAGQNVRYRGDALTRSYNSDYIDL' A
#
# COMPACT_ATOMS: atom_id res chain seq x y z
N MET A 1 11.42 8.37 15.97
CA MET A 1 10.03 8.73 15.59
C MET A 1 9.28 7.45 15.25
N LYS A 2 8.01 7.31 15.65
CA LYS A 2 7.20 6.13 15.32
C LYS A 2 6.55 6.36 13.95
N HIS A 3 6.83 5.51 12.99
CA HIS A 3 6.20 5.57 11.67
C HIS A 3 4.89 4.78 11.65
N PHE A 4 3.98 5.21 10.78
CA PHE A 4 2.71 4.54 10.51
C PHE A 4 2.64 4.17 9.03
N TYR A 5 1.97 3.08 8.71
CA TYR A 5 2.00 2.51 7.37
C TYR A 5 0.61 2.18 6.87
N ALA A 6 0.43 2.33 5.57
CA ALA A 6 -0.74 1.86 4.84
C ALA A 6 -0.31 1.30 3.49
N GLU A 7 -1.19 0.53 2.87
CA GLU A 7 -0.99 0.01 1.53
C GLU A 7 -2.24 0.19 0.67
N GLN A 8 -2.05 0.20 -0.65
CA GLN A 8 -3.11 0.30 -1.64
C GLN A 8 -2.64 -0.34 -2.95
N SER A 9 -3.56 -0.92 -3.71
CA SER A 9 -3.33 -1.24 -5.12
C SER A 9 -3.72 -0.05 -6.00
N PRO A 10 -2.76 0.60 -6.69
CA PRO A 10 -3.11 1.67 -7.61
C PRO A 10 -3.96 1.12 -8.76
N ARG A 11 -4.92 1.92 -9.22
CA ARG A 11 -5.82 1.58 -10.31
C ARG A 11 -5.04 1.20 -11.59
N GLY A 12 -5.40 0.08 -12.21
CA GLY A 12 -4.76 -0.40 -13.45
C GLY A 12 -3.68 -1.46 -13.26
N PHE A 13 -3.33 -1.79 -12.01
CA PHE A 13 -2.28 -2.77 -11.69
C PHE A 13 -2.86 -3.93 -10.87
N ALA A 14 -3.35 -4.96 -11.58
CA ALA A 14 -4.12 -6.08 -11.01
C ALA A 14 -3.40 -6.86 -9.91
N ASN A 15 -2.06 -6.76 -9.87
CA ASN A 15 -1.24 -7.50 -8.94
C ASN A 15 -0.25 -6.63 -8.19
N GLU A 16 -0.35 -5.28 -8.16
CA GLU A 16 0.60 -4.42 -7.44
C GLU A 16 0.02 -3.88 -6.14
N VAL A 17 0.84 -3.85 -5.10
CA VAL A 17 0.55 -3.19 -3.83
C VAL A 17 1.67 -2.20 -3.52
N CYS A 18 1.30 -0.92 -3.38
CA CYS A 18 2.19 0.15 -2.95
C CYS A 18 2.11 0.31 -1.43
N THR A 19 3.23 0.66 -0.80
CA THR A 19 3.32 0.89 0.65
C THR A 19 3.69 2.34 0.94
N TYR A 20 2.91 2.99 1.81
CA TYR A 20 3.02 4.40 2.18
C TYR A 20 3.47 4.53 3.63
N ARG A 21 4.28 5.56 3.92
CA ARG A 21 4.81 5.86 5.25
C ARG A 21 4.32 7.22 5.71
N PHE A 22 3.90 7.31 6.97
CA PHE A 22 3.36 8.53 7.58
C PHE A 22 4.10 8.88 8.87
N GLY A 23 4.19 10.18 9.16
CA GLY A 23 4.77 10.71 10.39
C GLY A 23 3.87 10.55 11.62
N SER A 24 2.56 10.45 11.42
CA SER A 24 1.57 10.29 12.49
C SER A 24 0.46 9.29 12.16
N LYS A 25 -0.21 8.79 13.21
CA LYS A 25 -1.39 7.91 13.06
C LYS A 25 -2.53 8.62 12.33
N LYS A 26 -2.74 9.90 12.66
CA LYS A 26 -3.83 10.70 12.11
C LYS A 26 -3.70 10.87 10.60
N GLU A 27 -2.51 11.22 10.11
CA GLU A 27 -2.26 11.36 8.67
C GLU A 27 -2.53 10.05 7.92
N ARG A 28 -2.08 8.93 8.47
CA ARG A 28 -2.35 7.60 7.91
C ARG A 28 -3.85 7.30 7.87
N ASP A 29 -4.57 7.55 8.96
CA ASP A 29 -6.01 7.24 9.05
C ASP A 29 -6.83 8.16 8.13
N ASP A 30 -6.47 9.45 8.03
CA ASP A 30 -7.08 10.40 7.10
C ASP A 30 -6.84 9.96 5.64
N TRP A 31 -5.63 9.50 5.30
CA TRP A 31 -5.31 8.98 3.97
C TRP A 31 -6.11 7.71 3.67
N VAL A 32 -6.13 6.73 4.58
CA VAL A 32 -6.92 5.50 4.42
C VAL A 32 -8.41 5.82 4.24
N SER A 33 -8.96 6.78 4.98
CA SER A 33 -10.37 7.17 4.83
C SER A 33 -10.68 7.77 3.46
N ARG A 34 -9.72 8.45 2.82
CA ARG A 34 -9.90 9.06 1.49
C ARG A 34 -9.75 8.04 0.36
N HIS A 35 -8.81 7.10 0.52
CA HIS A 35 -8.39 6.16 -0.53
C HIS A 35 -8.92 4.74 -0.32
N GLY A 36 -9.67 4.49 0.75
CA GLY A 36 -10.15 3.15 1.11
C GLY A 36 -11.09 2.54 0.07
N SER A 37 -11.76 3.39 -0.72
CA SER A 37 -12.67 2.99 -1.79
C SER A 37 -12.08 3.15 -3.19
N ASP A 38 -10.80 3.54 -3.30
CA ASP A 38 -10.10 3.58 -4.59
C ASP A 38 -9.81 2.17 -5.14
N GLY A 39 -10.09 1.15 -4.32
CA GLY A 39 -10.09 -0.26 -4.69
C GLY A 39 -11.26 -0.62 -5.61
N ASP A 40 -10.91 -0.71 -6.89
CA ASP A 40 -11.55 -1.38 -8.02
C ASP A 40 -12.76 -0.76 -8.75
N VAL A 41 -12.65 -0.81 -10.10
CA VAL A 41 -13.79 -1.21 -10.96
C VAL A 41 -13.35 -2.15 -12.11
N ASN A 42 -12.06 -2.47 -12.33
CA ASN A 42 -11.62 -3.37 -13.44
C ASN A 42 -10.17 -3.92 -13.33
N SER A 43 -9.37 -3.64 -12.30
CA SER A 43 -7.93 -3.98 -12.27
C SER A 43 -7.16 -3.68 -10.96
N ALA A 44 -7.80 -3.50 -9.80
CA ALA A 44 -7.07 -3.35 -8.52
C ALA A 44 -7.47 -4.45 -7.53
N CYS A 45 -6.50 -5.07 -6.84
CA CYS A 45 -6.82 -6.16 -5.92
C CYS A 45 -7.35 -5.68 -4.55
N LEU A 46 -7.04 -4.43 -4.13
CA LEU A 46 -7.54 -3.83 -2.88
C LEU A 46 -7.50 -2.28 -2.86
N GLY A 47 -8.44 -1.67 -2.13
CA GLY A 47 -8.41 -0.25 -1.76
C GLY A 47 -7.50 0.03 -0.56
N ALA A 48 -7.30 1.31 -0.20
CA ALA A 48 -6.34 1.65 0.83
C ALA A 48 -6.68 1.06 2.21
N ARG A 49 -5.67 0.52 2.91
CA ARG A 49 -5.81 -0.01 4.27
C ARG A 49 -4.56 0.20 5.12
N ALA A 50 -4.75 0.33 6.42
CA ALA A 50 -3.65 0.43 7.38
C ALA A 50 -2.93 -0.92 7.56
N ILE A 51 -1.60 -0.89 7.72
CA ILE A 51 -0.79 -2.08 7.95
C ILE A 51 0.23 -1.89 9.08
N THR A 52 0.79 -3.01 9.56
CA THR A 52 1.88 -3.01 10.53
C THR A 52 3.23 -2.72 9.85
N ALA A 53 4.21 -2.27 10.63
CA ALA A 53 5.59 -2.10 10.14
C ALA A 53 6.20 -3.41 9.61
N ALA A 54 5.80 -4.56 10.20
CA ALA A 54 6.25 -5.87 9.75
C ALA A 54 5.71 -6.21 8.35
N ALA A 55 4.42 -5.96 8.10
CA ALA A 55 3.81 -6.15 6.79
C ALA A 55 4.42 -5.20 5.75
N ALA A 56 4.65 -3.93 6.11
CA ALA A 56 5.34 -2.97 5.25
C ALA A 56 6.74 -3.46 4.83
N GLY A 57 7.49 -4.03 5.78
CA GLY A 57 8.80 -4.62 5.50
C GLY A 57 8.76 -5.86 4.60
N GLN A 58 7.66 -6.62 4.59
CA GLN A 58 7.48 -7.76 3.69
C GLN A 58 7.20 -7.30 2.26
N ASN A 59 6.33 -6.29 2.08
CA ASN A 59 6.04 -5.70 0.78
C ASN A 59 7.31 -5.13 0.12
N VAL A 60 8.18 -4.49 0.91
CA VAL A 60 9.45 -3.93 0.41
C VAL A 60 10.44 -4.98 -0.11
N ARG A 61 10.39 -6.18 0.45
CA ARG A 61 11.33 -7.25 0.09
C ARG A 61 10.96 -7.99 -1.18
N TYR A 62 9.78 -7.75 -1.76
CA TYR A 62 9.23 -8.58 -2.82
C TYR A 62 9.04 -7.81 -4.15
N ARG A 63 10.07 -7.70 -5.00
CA ARG A 63 9.99 -7.00 -6.31
C ARG A 63 9.69 -7.91 -7.54
N GLY A 64 8.94 -9.02 -7.37
CA GLY A 64 8.41 -9.94 -8.41
C GLY A 64 9.43 -10.85 -9.14
N ASP A 65 9.14 -12.03 -9.74
CA ASP A 65 7.99 -12.97 -9.68
C ASP A 65 8.41 -14.38 -10.25
N ALA A 66 7.61 -15.45 -10.05
CA ALA A 66 7.64 -16.61 -10.95
C ALA A 66 6.47 -16.65 -11.96
N LEU A 67 5.23 -16.23 -11.63
CA LEU A 67 4.13 -16.14 -12.62
C LEU A 67 3.04 -15.04 -12.47
N THR A 68 2.81 -14.33 -11.34
CA THR A 68 2.17 -12.97 -11.37
C THR A 68 2.37 -12.04 -10.14
N ARG A 69 3.17 -12.37 -9.13
CA ARG A 69 3.22 -11.61 -7.87
C ARG A 69 3.94 -10.26 -8.01
N SER A 70 3.23 -9.13 -7.89
CA SER A 70 3.84 -7.80 -7.92
C SER A 70 3.65 -7.02 -6.60
N TYR A 71 4.70 -6.43 -6.07
CA TYR A 71 4.66 -5.51 -4.93
C TYR A 71 5.74 -4.46 -5.18
N ASN A 72 5.40 -3.35 -5.84
CA ASN A 72 6.41 -2.36 -6.17
C ASN A 72 6.59 -1.37 -5.02
N SER A 73 7.73 -1.52 -4.38
CA SER A 73 8.12 -0.85 -3.15
C SER A 73 9.22 0.17 -3.39
N ASP A 74 8.81 1.42 -3.39
CA ASP A 74 9.57 2.51 -2.78
C ASP A 74 8.60 3.20 -1.83
N TYR A 75 9.06 3.59 -0.63
CA TYR A 75 8.19 4.33 0.28
C TYR A 75 7.77 5.61 -0.42
N ILE A 76 6.48 5.75 -0.69
CA ILE A 76 5.94 7.03 -1.14
C ILE A 76 5.77 7.86 0.14
N ASP A 77 6.70 8.78 0.36
CA ASP A 77 6.56 9.82 1.38
C ASP A 77 5.50 10.83 0.87
N LEU A 78 4.41 10.95 1.63
CA LEU A 78 3.30 11.87 1.35
C LEU A 78 3.45 13.18 2.13
#